data_AF-A0A3D4NFS3-F1
#
_entry.id   AF-A0A3D4NFS3-F1
#
_cell.length_a   1.000
_cell.length_b   1.000
_cell.length_c   1.000
_cell.angle_alpha   90.00
_cell.angle_beta   90.00
_cell.angle_gamma   90.00
#
_symmetry.space_group_name_H-M   'P 1'
#
loop_
_entity.id
_entity.type
_entity.pdbx_description
1 polymer ?
#
loop_
_entity_poly.entity_id
_entity_poly.type
_entity_poly.pdbx_seq_one_letter_code
_entity_poly.pdbx_strand_id
1 'polypeptide(L)'
;MGHRLVGALGLPSPVRLERWQAGRLRPVEGALLIGGGPLAEKVSAFANRLTDAIYSYGTEPSMATAWIPGHGPKIKAVVFDASDLVQTDQLKQLREFFQPLMKNLDHSAHLV
;
A
#
# COMPACT_ATOMS: atom_id res chain seq x y z
N MET A 1 14.29 -4.93 29.75
CA MET A 1 14.69 -6.36 29.75
C MET A 1 14.37 -7.06 28.42
N GLY A 2 13.15 -6.98 27.87
CA GLY A 2 12.78 -7.70 26.62
C GLY A 2 13.63 -7.43 25.37
N HIS A 3 13.99 -6.17 25.09
CA HIS A 3 14.79 -5.82 23.90
C HIS A 3 16.21 -6.41 23.90
N ARG A 4 16.80 -6.60 25.10
CA ARG A 4 18.13 -7.24 25.26
C ARG A 4 18.06 -8.75 25.03
N LEU A 5 16.92 -9.37 25.35
CA LEU A 5 16.68 -10.80 25.12
C LEU A 5 16.51 -11.11 23.62
N VAL A 6 15.77 -10.27 22.90
CA VAL A 6 15.55 -10.39 21.44
C VAL A 6 16.87 -10.36 20.67
N GLY A 7 17.76 -9.42 21.00
CA GLY A 7 19.08 -9.33 20.36
C GLY A 7 19.97 -10.55 20.63
N ALA A 8 19.93 -11.12 21.84
CA ALA A 8 20.71 -12.31 22.18
C ALA A 8 20.25 -13.59 21.47
N LEU A 9 18.99 -13.63 21.01
CA LEU A 9 18.38 -14.79 20.35
C LEU A 9 18.26 -14.63 18.82
N GLY A 10 18.75 -13.53 18.25
CA GLY A 10 18.64 -13.25 16.81
C GLY A 10 17.20 -13.06 16.33
N LEU A 11 16.27 -12.77 17.23
CA LEU A 11 14.87 -12.53 16.88
C LEU A 11 14.71 -11.12 16.27
N PRO A 12 13.77 -10.92 15.33
CA PRO A 12 13.47 -9.59 14.82
C PRO A 12 13.05 -8.65 15.95
N SER A 13 13.63 -7.46 15.99
CA SER A 13 13.22 -6.44 16.94
C SER A 13 11.87 -5.85 16.55
N PRO A 14 10.90 -5.76 17.48
CA PRO A 14 9.62 -5.13 17.22
C PRO A 14 9.83 -3.70 16.74
N VAL A 15 9.16 -3.36 15.65
CA VAL A 15 9.21 -2.01 15.12
C VAL A 15 8.26 -1.09 15.87
N ARG A 16 8.60 0.20 15.96
CA ARG A 16 7.68 1.22 16.47
C ARG A 16 6.55 1.39 15.45
N LEU A 17 5.33 1.11 15.87
CA LEU A 17 4.14 1.33 15.06
C LEU A 17 3.80 2.82 15.03
N GLU A 18 3.42 3.29 13.86
CA GLU A 18 2.77 4.58 13.71
C GLU A 18 1.45 4.62 14.46
N ARG A 19 1.16 5.76 15.09
CA ARG A 19 -0.09 6.02 15.82
C ARG A 19 -0.65 7.36 15.38
N TRP A 20 -1.95 7.54 15.58
CA TRP A 20 -2.56 8.85 15.38
C TRP A 20 -1.85 9.92 16.23
N GLN A 21 -1.68 11.11 15.63
CA GLN A 21 -1.08 12.28 16.25
C GLN A 21 -1.96 13.51 15.99
N ALA A 22 -2.10 14.35 17.01
CA ALA A 22 -2.81 15.62 16.86
C ALA A 22 -2.10 16.51 15.82
N GLY A 23 -2.88 17.19 14.97
CA GLY A 23 -2.35 18.05 13.91
C GLY A 23 -2.11 17.34 12.57
N ARG A 24 -2.28 16.01 12.50
CA ARG A 24 -2.25 15.27 11.22
C ARG A 24 -3.34 15.80 10.28
N LEU A 25 -2.93 16.28 9.10
CA LEU A 25 -3.84 16.87 8.09
C LEU A 25 -4.55 15.81 7.23
N ARG A 26 -3.93 14.65 7.05
CA ARG A 26 -4.37 13.59 6.14
C ARG A 26 -4.35 12.23 6.84
N PRO A 27 -5.36 11.35 6.65
CA PRO A 27 -5.34 10.01 7.23
C PRO A 27 -4.12 9.18 6.82
N VAL A 28 -3.67 9.32 5.57
CA VAL A 28 -2.50 8.63 5.01
C VAL A 28 -1.38 9.62 4.78
N GLU A 29 -0.29 9.49 5.54
CA GLU A 29 0.93 10.28 5.36
C GLU A 29 1.89 9.57 4.39
N GLY A 30 1.67 9.77 3.09
CA GLY A 30 2.52 9.22 2.04
C GLY A 30 1.75 8.74 0.82
N ALA A 31 2.43 7.99 -0.04
CA ALA A 31 1.86 7.53 -1.30
C ALA A 31 0.77 6.47 -1.07
N LEU A 32 -0.38 6.68 -1.71
CA LEU A 32 -1.48 5.72 -1.84
C LEU A 32 -1.44 5.12 -3.24
N LEU A 33 -1.27 3.81 -3.32
CA LEU A 33 -1.34 3.06 -4.57
C LEU A 33 -2.72 2.40 -4.71
N ILE A 34 -3.38 2.60 -5.85
CA ILE A 34 -4.71 2.06 -6.12
C ILE A 34 -4.66 1.20 -7.40
N GLY A 35 -5.28 0.02 -7.39
CA GLY A 35 -5.43 -0.82 -8.58
C GLY A 35 -6.46 -1.93 -8.37
N GLY A 36 -6.60 -2.80 -9.37
CA GLY A 36 -7.58 -3.90 -9.39
C GLY A 36 -8.85 -3.55 -10.17
N GLY A 37 -9.98 -4.09 -9.73
CA GLY A 37 -11.29 -3.96 -10.36
C GLY A 37 -11.99 -2.59 -10.21
N PRO A 38 -13.28 -2.49 -10.61
CA PRO A 38 -14.05 -1.24 -10.70
C PRO A 38 -14.24 -0.47 -9.39
N LEU A 39 -14.16 -1.12 -8.22
CA LEU A 39 -14.25 -0.43 -6.93
C LEU A 39 -13.04 0.49 -6.71
N ALA A 40 -11.90 0.20 -7.34
CA ALA A 40 -10.71 1.04 -7.32
C ALA A 40 -11.00 2.47 -7.83
N GLU A 41 -11.88 2.62 -8.82
CA GLU A 41 -12.30 3.94 -9.32
C GLU A 41 -13.11 4.71 -8.29
N LYS A 42 -13.97 3.99 -7.53
CA LYS A 42 -14.77 4.61 -6.46
C LYS A 42 -13.86 5.11 -5.34
N VAL A 43 -12.82 4.36 -5.00
CA VAL A 43 -11.78 4.81 -4.05
C VAL A 43 -11.02 6.01 -4.60
N SER A 44 -10.62 5.96 -5.87
CA SER A 44 -9.91 7.05 -6.54
C SER A 44 -10.70 8.37 -6.52
N ALA A 45 -12.03 8.31 -6.67
CA ALA A 45 -12.90 9.49 -6.65
C ALA A 45 -12.84 10.30 -5.33
N PHE A 46 -12.49 9.67 -4.21
CA PHE A 46 -12.31 10.36 -2.93
C PHE A 46 -10.88 10.28 -2.36
N ALA A 47 -9.92 9.70 -3.09
CA ALA A 47 -8.55 9.49 -2.63
C ALA A 47 -7.84 10.79 -2.21
N ASN A 48 -8.20 11.93 -2.82
CA ASN A 48 -7.71 13.27 -2.43
C ASN A 48 -8.09 13.68 -0.99
N ARG A 49 -9.02 12.97 -0.34
CA ARG A 49 -9.32 13.14 1.10
C ARG A 49 -8.36 12.35 1.98
N LEU A 50 -7.73 11.30 1.45
CA LEU A 50 -6.84 10.39 2.15
C LEU A 50 -5.38 10.88 2.12
N THR A 51 -4.92 11.32 0.95
CA THR A 51 -3.55 11.82 0.70
C THR A 51 -3.55 12.67 -0.57
N ASP A 52 -2.49 13.47 -0.73
CA ASP A 52 -2.22 14.24 -1.96
C ASP A 52 -1.29 13.47 -2.93
N ALA A 53 -0.77 12.32 -2.51
CA ALA A 53 0.17 11.49 -3.27
C ALA A 53 -0.52 10.21 -3.77
N ILE A 54 -1.33 10.32 -4.82
CA ILE A 54 -2.14 9.23 -5.38
C ILE A 54 -1.45 8.65 -6.60
N TYR A 55 -1.32 7.32 -6.61
CA TYR A 55 -0.73 6.59 -7.71
C TYR A 55 -1.59 5.40 -8.14
N SER A 56 -1.38 4.95 -9.37
CA SER A 56 -1.94 3.70 -9.89
C SER A 56 -0.88 2.77 -10.45
N TYR A 57 -1.15 1.47 -10.41
CA TYR A 57 -0.29 0.44 -11.00
C TYR A 57 -1.15 -0.55 -11.81
N GLY A 58 -0.77 -0.73 -13.08
CA GLY A 58 -1.53 -1.55 -14.03
C GLY A 58 -1.63 -0.89 -15.40
N THR A 59 -2.36 -1.54 -16.30
CA THR A 59 -2.57 -1.09 -17.68
C THR A 59 -3.84 -0.28 -17.88
N GLU A 60 -4.71 -0.23 -16.86
CA GLU A 60 -5.98 0.48 -16.96
C GLU A 60 -5.79 2.00 -16.96
N PRO A 61 -6.55 2.75 -17.79
CA PRO A 61 -6.53 4.21 -17.78
C PRO A 61 -6.88 4.74 -16.40
N SER A 62 -5.99 5.55 -15.84
CA SER A 62 -6.16 6.14 -14.52
C SER A 62 -5.81 7.63 -14.57
N MET A 63 -6.56 8.42 -13.81
CA MET A 63 -6.25 9.84 -13.58
C MET A 63 -5.08 10.03 -12.60
N ALA A 64 -4.66 8.98 -11.91
CA ALA A 64 -3.54 9.02 -10.96
C ALA A 64 -2.19 8.88 -11.65
N THR A 65 -1.14 9.37 -10.98
CA THR A 65 0.24 9.23 -11.46
C THR A 65 0.62 7.76 -11.53
N ALA A 66 1.21 7.30 -12.63
CA ALA A 66 1.70 5.93 -12.73
C ALA A 66 2.81 5.68 -11.70
N TRP A 67 2.67 4.62 -10.89
CA TRP A 67 3.74 4.16 -10.01
C TRP A 67 4.65 3.18 -10.75
N ILE A 68 5.95 3.45 -10.72
CA ILE A 68 6.95 2.65 -11.44
C ILE A 68 7.75 1.84 -10.42
N PRO A 69 7.76 0.50 -10.49
CA PRO A 69 8.58 -0.34 -9.62
C PRO A 69 10.05 0.10 -9.61
N GLY A 70 10.62 0.22 -8.42
CA GLY A 70 12.02 0.63 -8.21
C GLY A 70 12.31 2.13 -8.38
N HIS A 71 11.40 2.90 -8.98
CA HIS A 71 11.60 4.34 -9.23
C HIS A 71 10.53 5.23 -8.57
N GLY A 72 9.39 4.64 -8.21
CA GLY A 72 8.32 5.31 -7.48
C GLY A 72 8.64 5.49 -5.99
N PRO A 73 7.89 6.37 -5.30
CA PRO A 73 8.06 6.59 -3.88
C PRO A 73 7.75 5.32 -3.07
N LYS A 74 8.16 5.33 -1.79
CA LYS A 74 7.71 4.35 -0.81
C LYS A 74 6.19 4.47 -0.61
N ILE A 75 5.52 3.34 -0.54
CA ILE A 75 4.05 3.26 -0.52
C ILE A 75 3.57 3.13 0.93
N LYS A 76 2.74 4.08 1.35
CA LYS A 76 2.15 4.10 2.69
C LYS A 76 0.87 3.29 2.78
N ALA A 77 0.09 3.28 1.71
CA ALA A 77 -1.15 2.52 1.64
C ALA A 77 -1.33 1.93 0.24
N VAL A 78 -1.87 0.72 0.18
CA VAL A 78 -2.24 0.04 -1.06
C VAL A 78 -3.70 -0.35 -0.96
N VAL A 79 -4.46 -0.05 -2.01
CA VAL A 79 -5.82 -0.55 -2.20
C VAL A 79 -5.83 -1.39 -3.46
N PHE A 80 -6.16 -2.68 -3.32
CA PHE A 80 -6.35 -3.58 -4.44
C PHE A 80 -7.80 -4.09 -4.44
N ASP A 81 -8.55 -3.72 -5.48
CA ASP A 81 -9.88 -4.28 -5.67
C ASP A 81 -9.82 -5.67 -6.30
N ALA A 82 -10.15 -6.69 -5.51
CA ALA A 82 -10.22 -8.08 -5.92
C ALA A 82 -11.64 -8.54 -6.31
N SER A 83 -12.64 -7.66 -6.39
CA SER A 83 -14.05 -8.04 -6.62
C SER A 83 -14.28 -8.84 -7.90
N ASP A 84 -13.46 -8.59 -8.92
CA ASP A 84 -13.57 -9.21 -10.25
C ASP A 84 -12.83 -10.55 -10.34
N LEU A 85 -12.13 -10.96 -9.27
CA LEU A 85 -11.49 -12.28 -9.18
C LEU A 85 -12.53 -13.34 -8.79
N VAL A 86 -13.27 -13.82 -9.79
CA VAL A 86 -14.38 -14.76 -9.65
C VAL A 86 -13.98 -16.22 -9.90
N GLN A 87 -12.80 -16.47 -10.48
CA GLN A 87 -12.25 -17.82 -10.72
C GLN A 87 -10.87 -17.98 -10.08
N THR A 88 -10.52 -19.21 -9.70
CA THR A 88 -9.28 -19.50 -8.97
C THR A 88 -8.01 -19.24 -9.78
N ASP A 89 -8.05 -19.41 -11.10
CA ASP A 89 -6.92 -19.12 -12.00
C ASP A 89 -6.59 -17.61 -12.07
N GLN A 90 -7.55 -16.75 -11.72
CA GLN A 90 -7.39 -15.30 -11.68
C GLN A 90 -6.62 -14.82 -10.43
N LEU A 91 -6.47 -15.66 -9.40
CA LEU A 91 -5.69 -15.32 -8.19
C LEU A 91 -4.22 -14.99 -8.48
N LYS A 92 -3.70 -15.38 -9.65
CA LYS A 92 -2.37 -14.94 -10.13
C LYS A 92 -2.24 -13.41 -10.18
N GLN A 93 -3.34 -12.69 -10.40
CA GLN A 93 -3.35 -11.22 -10.46
C GLN A 93 -2.93 -10.59 -9.13
N LEU A 94 -3.25 -11.22 -7.99
CA LEU A 94 -2.75 -10.77 -6.68
C LEU A 94 -1.22 -10.77 -6.66
N ARG A 95 -0.60 -11.84 -7.16
CA ARG A 95 0.87 -11.91 -7.23
C ARG A 95 1.43 -10.88 -8.20
N GLU A 96 0.85 -10.76 -9.39
CA GLU A 96 1.29 -9.80 -10.41
C GLU A 96 1.25 -8.35 -9.89
N PHE A 97 0.22 -8.01 -9.12
CA PHE A 97 0.07 -6.70 -8.49
C PHE A 97 1.00 -6.50 -7.29
N PHE A 98 1.00 -7.44 -6.32
CA PHE A 98 1.70 -7.24 -5.04
C PHE A 98 3.21 -7.56 -5.10
N GLN A 99 3.65 -8.50 -5.92
CA GLN A 99 5.07 -8.87 -6.00
C GLN A 99 6.02 -7.68 -6.27
N PRO A 100 5.77 -6.78 -7.24
CA PRO A 100 6.66 -5.65 -7.52
C PRO A 100 6.70 -4.59 -6.42
N LEU A 101 5.63 -4.45 -5.62
CA LEU A 101 5.52 -3.38 -4.62
C LEU A 101 6.02 -3.77 -3.22
N MET A 102 6.18 -5.06 -2.91
CA MET A 102 6.56 -5.54 -1.57
C MET A 102 7.83 -4.88 -1.00
N LYS A 103 8.85 -4.65 -1.84
CA LYS A 103 10.12 -4.02 -1.40
C LYS A 103 10.03 -2.50 -1.30
N ASN A 104 8.93 -1.91 -1.76
CA ASN A 104 8.68 -0.48 -1.78
C ASN A 104 7.62 -0.04 -0.77
N LEU A 105 7.12 -0.95 0.09
CA LEU A 105 6.29 -0.56 1.23
C LEU A 105 7.08 0.32 2.20
N ASP A 106 6.40 1.33 2.74
CA ASP A 106 6.91 2.17 3.81
C ASP A 106 6.69 1.51 5.18
N HIS A 107 7.28 2.09 6.21
CA HIS A 107 7.12 1.67 7.59
C HIS A 107 5.65 1.76 8.02
N SER A 108 5.10 0.70 8.62
CA SER A 108 3.68 0.65 9.02
C SER A 108 2.70 0.91 7.87
N ALA A 109 3.02 0.43 6.66
CA ALA A 109 2.11 0.50 5.53
C ALA A 109 0.86 -0.37 5.72
N HIS A 110 -0.23 0.03 5.07
CA HIS A 110 -1.51 -0.69 5.08
C HIS A 110 -1.81 -1.26 3.69
N LEU A 111 -2.21 -2.54 3.64
CA LEU A 111 -2.65 -3.21 2.43
C LEU A 111 -4.12 -3.56 2.64
N VAL A 112 -5.00 -3.09 1.75
CA VAL A 112 -6.45 -3.23 1.80
C VAL A 112 -6.96 -3.85 0.52
#